data_AF-A0A6L2PTB5-F1
#
_entry.id   AF-A0A6L2PTB5-F1
#
_cell.length_a   1.000
_cell.length_b   1.000
_cell.length_c   1.000
_cell.angle_alpha   90.00
_cell.angle_beta   90.00
_cell.angle_gamma   90.00
#
_symmetry.space_group_name_H-M   'P 1'
#
loop_
_entity.id
_entity.type
_entity.pdbx_description
1 polymer ?
#
loop_
_entity_poly.entity_id
_entity_poly.type
_entity_poly.pdbx_seq_one_letter_code
_entity_poly.pdbx_strand_id
1 'polypeptide(L)'
;MCMVLYFIDKCKKLNGCVDGAMMERAEKILLKYSQMKTFPDDLHNLQHNKSIDKKSKLFNLTPVLDDYGIIRLGGRIDAAPEISTNLKRP
;
A
#
# COMPACT_ATOMS: atom_id res chain seq x y z
N MET A 1 11.93 12.36 -1.77
CA MET A 1 11.72 10.94 -2.15
C MET A 1 11.19 10.79 -3.57
N CYS A 2 10.27 11.64 -4.02
CA CYS A 2 9.84 11.71 -5.42
C CYS A 2 11.00 11.99 -6.39
N MET A 3 12.05 12.69 -5.93
CA MET A 3 13.30 12.85 -6.67
C MET A 3 14.04 11.54 -6.96
N VAL A 4 13.92 10.50 -6.13
CA VAL A 4 14.56 9.20 -6.38
C VAL A 4 13.81 8.45 -7.48
N LEU A 5 12.47 8.45 -7.45
CA LEU A 5 11.68 7.86 -8.53
C LEU A 5 11.88 8.63 -9.83
N TYR A 6 11.90 9.96 -9.77
CA TYR A 6 12.22 10.82 -10.91
C TYR A 6 13.62 10.53 -11.47
N PHE A 7 14.63 10.35 -10.61
CA PHE A 7 15.97 9.96 -11.02
C PHE A 7 15.97 8.59 -11.72
N ILE A 8 15.28 7.59 -11.17
CA ILE A 8 15.13 6.26 -11.78
C ILE A 8 14.45 6.37 -13.15
N ASP A 9 13.38 7.14 -13.25
CA ASP A 9 12.64 7.33 -14.50
C ASP A 9 13.53 8.03 -15.55
N LYS A 10 14.35 9.02 -15.14
CA LYS A 10 15.38 9.62 -16.00
C LYS A 10 16.44 8.61 -16.45
N CYS A 11 16.97 7.78 -15.56
CA CYS A 11 17.91 6.70 -15.91
C CYS A 11 17.30 5.70 -16.90
N LYS A 12 15.99 5.47 -16.82
CA LYS A 12 15.22 4.59 -17.73
C LYS A 12 14.78 5.29 -19.02
N LYS A 13 15.21 6.54 -19.26
CA LYS A 13 14.81 7.37 -20.42
C LYS A 13 13.30 7.58 -20.52
N LEU A 14 12.59 7.54 -19.39
CA LEU A 14 11.19 7.94 -19.33
C LEU A 14 11.13 9.46 -19.22
N ASN A 15 10.36 10.11 -20.09
CA ASN A 15 10.11 11.54 -20.05
C ASN A 15 9.04 11.85 -18.99
N GLY A 16 9.35 11.58 -17.72
CA GLY A 16 8.48 11.91 -16.60
C GLY A 16 8.61 13.39 -16.22
N CYS A 17 7.48 14.06 -16.01
CA CYS A 17 7.42 15.30 -15.24
C CYS A 17 7.01 14.96 -13.79
N VAL A 18 7.35 15.83 -12.83
CA VAL A 18 6.89 15.66 -11.45
C VAL A 18 5.43 16.09 -11.39
N ASP A 19 4.51 15.15 -11.61
CA ASP A 19 3.06 15.35 -11.54
C ASP A 19 2.43 14.52 -10.40
N GLY A 20 1.12 14.68 -10.21
CA GLY A 20 0.38 13.95 -9.18
C GLY A 20 0.48 12.43 -9.34
N ALA A 21 0.47 11.92 -10.58
CA ALA A 21 0.58 10.50 -10.86
C ALA A 21 1.97 9.94 -10.44
N MET A 22 3.03 10.70 -10.66
CA MET A 22 4.37 10.34 -10.20
C MET A 22 4.45 10.32 -8.66
N MET A 23 3.81 11.27 -7.99
CA MET A 23 3.74 11.32 -6.52
C MET A 23 3.00 10.10 -5.97
N GLU A 24 1.83 9.75 -6.51
CA GLU A 24 1.08 8.56 -6.10
C GLU A 24 1.86 7.27 -6.32
N ARG A 25 2.55 7.16 -7.46
CA ARG A 25 3.40 6.00 -7.75
C ARG A 25 4.55 5.89 -6.76
N ALA A 26 5.20 7.01 -6.45
CA ALA A 26 6.28 7.04 -5.46
C ALA A 26 5.77 6.61 -4.08
N GLU A 27 4.63 7.14 -3.65
CA GLU A 27 3.99 6.78 -2.39
C GLU A 27 3.68 5.27 -2.33
N LYS A 28 3.02 4.71 -3.35
CA LYS A 28 2.70 3.28 -3.42
C LYS A 28 3.97 2.41 -3.32
N ILE A 29 5.06 2.81 -3.96
CA ILE A 29 6.35 2.08 -3.86
C ILE A 29 6.88 2.11 -2.43
N LEU A 30 6.81 3.25 -1.76
CA LEU A 30 7.31 3.40 -0.39
C LEU A 30 6.48 2.60 0.61
N LEU A 31 5.15 2.64 0.48
CA LEU A 31 4.25 1.84 1.30
C LEU A 31 4.55 0.36 1.14
N LYS A 32 4.65 -0.14 -0.10
CA LYS A 32 5.02 -1.53 -0.37
C LYS A 32 6.35 -1.91 0.25
N TYR A 33 7.38 -1.08 0.06
CA TYR A 33 8.71 -1.37 0.59
C TYR A 33 8.70 -1.42 2.12
N SER A 34 8.08 -0.44 2.77
CA SER A 34 7.98 -0.40 4.24
C SER A 34 7.22 -1.61 4.77
N GLN A 35 6.08 -1.96 4.17
CA GLN A 35 5.26 -3.09 4.62
C GLN A 35 5.98 -4.42 4.41
N MET A 36 6.62 -4.63 3.27
CA MET A 36 7.43 -5.83 3.01
C MET A 36 8.56 -5.99 4.03
N LYS A 37 9.18 -4.89 4.47
CA LYS A 37 10.27 -4.92 5.46
C LYS A 37 9.76 -5.15 6.88
N THR A 38 8.62 -4.59 7.25
CA THR A 38 8.11 -4.62 8.63
C THR A 38 7.15 -5.77 8.90
N PHE A 39 6.36 -6.18 7.90
CA PHE A 39 5.28 -7.16 8.03
C PHE A 39 5.34 -8.23 6.91
N PRO A 40 6.49 -8.91 6.69
CA PRO A 40 6.65 -9.86 5.60
C PRO A 40 5.70 -11.07 5.72
N ASP A 41 5.53 -11.61 6.92
CA ASP A 41 4.67 -12.78 7.16
C ASP A 41 3.19 -12.45 7.00
N ASP A 42 2.79 -11.28 7.50
CA ASP A 42 1.43 -10.75 7.34
C ASP A 42 1.09 -10.54 5.87
N LEU A 43 2.01 -9.95 5.11
CA LEU A 43 1.87 -9.74 3.68
C LEU A 43 1.72 -11.08 2.94
N HIS A 44 2.59 -12.06 3.26
CA HIS A 44 2.52 -13.40 2.68
C HIS A 44 1.18 -14.07 2.99
N ASN A 45 0.72 -14.02 4.24
CA ASN A 45 -0.53 -14.63 4.65
C ASN A 45 -1.73 -13.99 3.94
N LEU A 46 -1.80 -12.66 3.92
CA LEU A 46 -2.87 -11.94 3.24
C LEU A 46 -2.90 -12.23 1.73
N GLN A 47 -1.75 -12.30 1.06
CA GLN A 47 -1.67 -12.64 -0.37
C GLN A 47 -2.19 -14.05 -0.69
N HIS A 48 -2.12 -14.97 0.28
CA HIS A 48 -2.59 -16.34 0.12
C HIS A 48 -3.97 -16.57 0.78
N ASN A 49 -4.70 -15.50 1.11
CA ASN A 49 -5.99 -15.55 1.80
C ASN A 49 -5.95 -16.33 3.12
N LYS A 50 -4.82 -16.28 3.83
CA LYS A 50 -4.63 -16.88 5.16
C LYS A 50 -4.84 -15.84 6.25
N SER A 51 -5.23 -16.30 7.43
CA SER A 51 -5.29 -15.46 8.62
C SER A 51 -3.91 -14.99 9.04
N ILE A 52 -3.82 -13.76 9.53
CA ILE A 52 -2.59 -13.23 10.14
C ILE A 52 -2.35 -13.88 11.50
N ASP A 53 -1.07 -14.02 11.88
CA ASP A 53 -0.67 -14.50 13.20
C ASP A 53 -1.19 -13.56 14.30
N LYS A 54 -1.75 -14.12 15.37
CA LYS A 54 -2.23 -13.40 16.56
C LYS A 54 -1.16 -12.54 17.23
N LYS A 55 0.12 -12.87 17.03
CA LYS A 55 1.26 -12.11 17.55
C LYS A 55 1.58 -10.86 16.73
N SER A 56 1.07 -10.77 15.49
CA SER A 56 1.27 -9.58 14.67
C SER A 56 0.61 -8.37 15.31
N LYS A 57 1.30 -7.22 15.23
CA LYS A 57 0.74 -5.92 15.63
C LYS A 57 -0.48 -5.54 14.78
N LEU A 58 -0.63 -6.12 13.59
CA LEU A 58 -1.76 -5.88 12.70
C LEU A 58 -2.98 -6.76 13.02
N PHE A 59 -2.84 -7.83 13.80
CA PHE A 59 -3.91 -8.82 14.01
C PHE A 59 -5.25 -8.17 14.46
N ASN A 60 -5.19 -7.25 15.41
CA ASN A 60 -6.38 -6.57 15.96
C ASN A 60 -6.90 -5.42 15.09
N LEU A 61 -6.22 -5.08 13.99
CA LEU A 61 -6.54 -3.93 13.13
C LEU A 61 -7.24 -4.34 11.83
N THR A 62 -7.74 -5.59 11.76
CA THR A 62 -8.47 -6.15 10.61
C THR A 62 -7.84 -5.80 9.25
N PRO A 63 -6.56 -6.14 9.03
CA PRO A 63 -5.81 -5.76 7.86
C PRO A 63 -6.31 -6.49 6.61
N VAL A 64 -6.34 -5.78 5.49
CA VAL A 64 -6.76 -6.27 4.18
C VAL A 64 -5.78 -5.79 3.12
N LEU A 65 -5.67 -6.50 2.00
CA LEU A 65 -4.94 -6.00 0.84
C LEU A 65 -5.86 -5.16 -0.05
N ASP A 66 -5.37 -4.03 -0.52
CA ASP A 66 -6.01 -3.31 -1.61
C ASP A 66 -5.64 -3.89 -2.98
N ASP A 67 -6.21 -3.32 -4.04
CA ASP A 67 -5.97 -3.71 -5.44
C ASP A 67 -4.51 -3.55 -5.86
N TYR A 68 -3.71 -2.78 -5.12
CA TYR A 68 -2.29 -2.60 -5.36
C TYR A 68 -1.43 -3.55 -4.55
N GLY A 69 -2.01 -4.42 -3.72
CA GLY A 69 -1.27 -5.33 -2.83
C GLY A 69 -0.61 -4.61 -1.66
N ILE A 70 -1.16 -3.47 -1.24
CA ILE A 70 -0.75 -2.73 -0.04
C ILE A 70 -1.68 -3.12 1.09
N ILE A 71 -1.12 -3.41 2.27
CA ILE A 71 -1.89 -3.67 3.47
C ILE A 71 -2.58 -2.37 3.91
N ARG A 72 -3.90 -2.38 3.90
CA ARG A 72 -4.77 -1.34 4.44
C ARG A 72 -5.39 -1.85 5.73
N LEU A 73 -5.65 -0.96 6.68
CA LEU A 73 -6.41 -1.31 7.88
C LEU A 73 -7.91 -1.25 7.54
N GLY A 74 -8.62 -2.35 7.78
CA GLY A 74 -10.07 -2.36 7.80
C GLY A 74 -10.56 -1.46 8.93
N GLY A 75 -11.32 -0.43 8.61
CA GLY A 75 -11.99 0.41 9.61
C GLY A 75 -13.39 -0.11 9.91
N ARG A 76 -14.01 0.39 10.99
CA ARG A 76 -15.44 0.16 11.30
C ARG A 76 -16.42 0.79 10.29
N ILE A 77 -15.92 1.50 9.28
CA ILE A 77 -16.73 2.27 8.31
C ILE A 77 -17.16 1.42 7.11
N ASP A 78 -16.83 0.13 7.08
CA ASP A 78 -17.33 -0.81 6.03
C ASP A 78 -18.84 -1.09 6.16
N ALA A 79 -19.52 -0.52 7.16
CA ALA A 79 -20.98 -0.50 7.28
C ALA A 79 -21.67 0.63 6.50
N ALA A 80 -20.94 1.54 5.85
CA ALA A 80 -21.52 2.66 5.08
C ALA A 80 -21.37 2.43 3.55
N PRO A 81 -22.46 2.37 2.76
CA PRO A 81 -22.47 1.72 1.44
C PRO A 81 -21.81 2.49 0.28
N GLU A 82 -21.36 3.73 0.45
CA GLU A 82 -21.25 4.64 -0.71
C GLU A 82 -20.05 5.60 -0.69
N ILE A 83 -18.82 5.09 -0.58
CA ILE A 83 -17.62 5.91 -0.86
C ILE A 83 -16.55 5.06 -1.54
N SER A 84 -16.03 5.53 -2.68
CA SER A 84 -14.93 4.92 -3.42
C SER A 84 -13.74 4.60 -2.51
N THR A 85 -13.25 3.36 -2.59
CA THR A 85 -12.22 2.77 -1.73
C THR A 85 -10.93 3.58 -1.62
N ASN A 86 -10.56 4.34 -2.67
CA ASN A 86 -9.36 5.17 -2.71
C ASN A 86 -9.41 6.43 -1.81
N LEU A 87 -10.60 6.93 -1.44
CA LEU A 87 -10.73 8.14 -0.60
C LEU A 87 -10.87 7.80 0.89
N LYS A 88 -11.24 6.55 1.20
CA LYS A 88 -11.60 6.10 2.55
C LYS A 88 -10.39 5.60 3.36
N ARG A 89 -9.28 5.30 2.67
CA ARG A 89 -8.05 4.73 3.26
C ARG A 89 -6.83 5.32 2.53
N PRO A 90 -6.40 6.55 2.87
CA PRO A 90 -5.13 7.09 2.37
C PRO A 90 -3.95 6.17 2.71
#